data_AF-A0ABD0NVV3-F1
#
_entry.id   AF-A0ABD0NVV3-F1
#
_cell.length_a   1.000
_cell.length_b   1.000
_cell.length_c   1.000
_cell.angle_alpha   90.00
_cell.angle_beta   90.00
_cell.angle_gamma   90.00
#
_symmetry.space_group_name_H-M   'P 1'
#
loop_
_entity.id
_entity.type
_entity.pdbx_description
1 polymer ?
#
loop_
_entity_poly.entity_id
_entity_poly.type
_entity_poly.pdbx_seq_one_letter_code
_entity_poly.pdbx_strand_id
1 'polypeptide(L)'
;MDDIYTLQQEVGRGSYGVVFKGRVTETGWWGERGDTVAIKRLPCCSPESIELYLQELWAMRITARTHPNVIALYNCLLQTGPRTLQPLRSGRLPLDLVESALKGRVVDKDSKTQPRNPSRSKRRLMSTEEVPRRCFALWLVMEYCEGGDLSQYILSRPPDAECNYAVVQQLASAIAFLHGHGIVHRDIKPDNVLVCLTKTGPVMK
;
A
#
# COMPACT_ATOMS: atom_id res chain seq x y z
N MET A 1 0.61 0.53 -23.91
CA MET A 1 -0.13 0.63 -22.64
C MET A 1 0.80 0.38 -21.45
N ASP A 2 2.02 0.91 -21.57
CA ASP A 2 2.57 2.05 -20.81
C ASP A 2 2.65 1.89 -19.29
N ASP A 3 3.90 1.68 -18.84
CA ASP A 3 4.33 1.54 -17.45
C ASP A 3 4.12 2.87 -16.70
N ILE A 4 2.90 3.16 -16.22
CA ILE A 4 2.49 4.40 -15.55
C ILE A 4 3.51 4.90 -14.50
N TYR A 5 4.18 3.98 -13.81
CA TYR A 5 5.22 4.27 -12.85
C TYR A 5 6.51 3.50 -13.16
N THR A 6 7.65 4.16 -13.04
CA THR A 6 8.98 3.53 -13.04
C THR A 6 9.57 3.54 -11.64
N LEU A 7 9.98 2.37 -11.13
CA LEU A 7 10.72 2.26 -9.88
C LEU A 7 12.17 2.71 -10.09
N GLN A 8 12.72 3.44 -9.13
CA GLN A 8 14.09 3.93 -9.19
C GLN A 8 14.97 3.26 -8.14
N GLN A 9 14.88 3.71 -6.89
CA GLN A 9 15.74 3.26 -5.80
C GLN A 9 14.91 2.91 -4.56
N GLU A 10 15.41 1.98 -3.74
CA GLU A 10 14.87 1.73 -2.40
C GLU A 10 15.18 2.95 -1.51
N VAL A 11 14.16 3.49 -0.84
CA VAL A 11 14.29 4.63 0.09
C VAL A 11 14.04 4.24 1.53
N GLY A 12 13.45 3.06 1.77
CA GLY A 12 13.24 2.57 3.12
C GLY A 12 12.76 1.13 3.13
N ARG A 13 13.02 0.44 4.23
CA ARG A 13 12.54 -0.92 4.48
C ARG A 13 12.01 -1.01 5.90
N GLY A 14 10.72 -1.32 5.99
CA GLY A 14 10.06 -1.56 7.27
C GLY A 14 9.86 -3.04 7.53
N SER A 15 9.23 -3.35 8.66
CA SER A 15 8.87 -4.72 9.06
C SER A 15 7.97 -5.44 8.05
N TYR A 16 7.21 -4.68 7.28
CA TYR A 16 6.13 -5.18 6.43
C TYR A 16 6.41 -5.09 4.93
N GLY A 17 7.47 -4.39 4.52
CA GLY A 17 7.68 -4.13 3.11
C GLY A 17 8.81 -3.16 2.81
N VAL A 18 8.93 -2.85 1.53
CA VAL A 18 9.98 -1.99 0.98
C VAL A 18 9.34 -0.79 0.31
N VAL A 19 9.87 0.40 0.56
CA VAL A 19 9.46 1.64 -0.08
C VAL A 19 10.49 2.01 -1.12
N PHE A 20 10.02 2.28 -2.33
CA PHE A 20 10.82 2.73 -3.45
C PHE A 20 10.47 4.16 -3.80
N LYS A 21 11.46 4.94 -4.23
CA LYS A 21 11.22 6.15 -5.02
C LYS A 21 10.85 5.73 -6.44
N GLY A 22 9.80 6.32 -6.99
CA GLY A 22 9.38 6.11 -8.37
C GLY A 22 9.11 7.42 -9.11
N ARG A 23 8.92 7.32 -10.42
CA ARG A 23 8.45 8.42 -11.27
C ARG A 23 7.21 8.04 -12.06
N VAL A 24 6.33 9.01 -12.25
CA VAL A 24 5.22 8.92 -13.20
C VAL A 24 5.76 9.06 -14.62
N THR A 25 5.42 8.15 -15.52
CA THR A 25 5.94 8.11 -16.90
C THR A 25 5.04 8.79 -17.93
N GLU A 26 3.74 8.88 -17.63
CA GLU A 26 2.70 9.43 -18.48
C GLU A 26 1.78 10.33 -17.64
N THR A 27 1.42 11.50 -18.17
CA THR A 27 0.48 12.40 -17.51
C THR A 27 -0.93 11.81 -17.55
N GLY A 28 -1.58 11.76 -16.40
CA GLY A 28 -2.96 11.30 -16.27
C GLY A 28 -3.59 11.72 -14.96
N TRP A 29 -4.74 11.14 -14.62
CA TRP A 29 -5.42 11.39 -13.35
C TRP A 29 -4.61 10.94 -12.12
N TRP A 30 -3.57 10.14 -12.34
CA TRP A 30 -2.64 9.63 -11.33
C TRP A 30 -1.41 10.53 -11.08
N GLY A 31 -1.21 11.60 -11.85
CA GLY A 31 -0.08 12.52 -11.72
C GLY A 31 0.44 13.03 -13.07
N GLU A 32 1.37 13.98 -13.03
CA GLU A 32 2.04 14.52 -14.21
C GLU A 32 3.32 13.73 -14.54
N ARG A 33 3.64 13.63 -15.83
CA ARG A 33 4.87 12.97 -16.28
C ARG A 33 6.10 13.62 -15.62
N GLY A 34 6.89 12.80 -14.94
CA GLY A 34 8.08 13.23 -14.21
C GLY A 34 7.87 13.37 -12.70
N ASP A 35 6.61 13.39 -12.23
CA ASP A 35 6.30 13.49 -10.81
C ASP A 35 6.95 12.35 -10.03
N THR A 36 7.50 12.71 -8.87
CA THR A 36 8.13 11.75 -7.96
C THR A 36 7.08 11.20 -7.01
N VAL A 37 7.08 9.88 -6.84
CA VAL A 37 6.13 9.16 -5.97
C VAL A 37 6.88 8.19 -5.04
N ALA A 38 6.31 7.95 -3.87
CA ALA A 38 6.75 6.87 -2.99
C ALA A 38 5.90 5.63 -3.28
N ILE A 39 6.54 4.49 -3.51
CA ILE A 39 5.86 3.25 -3.86
C ILE A 39 6.22 2.17 -2.84
N LYS A 40 5.27 1.86 -1.95
CA LYS A 40 5.42 0.84 -0.91
C LYS A 40 4.93 -0.52 -1.41
N ARG A 41 5.85 -1.48 -1.47
CA ARG A 41 5.56 -2.88 -1.82
C ARG A 41 5.34 -3.71 -0.56
N LEU A 42 4.19 -4.37 -0.50
CA LEU A 42 3.72 -5.18 0.62
C LEU A 42 3.49 -6.63 0.14
N PRO A 43 4.37 -7.59 0.47
CA PRO A 43 4.23 -8.98 0.07
C PRO A 43 3.06 -9.67 0.80
N CYS A 44 2.07 -10.14 0.06
CA CYS A 44 0.90 -10.83 0.61
C CYS A 44 1.22 -12.32 0.81
N CYS A 45 2.09 -12.62 1.78
CA CYS A 45 2.59 -13.97 2.05
C CYS A 45 1.74 -14.75 3.06
N SER A 46 0.95 -14.06 3.90
CA SER A 46 0.05 -14.67 4.88
C SER A 46 -1.24 -13.84 5.05
N PRO A 47 -2.36 -14.46 5.45
CA PRO A 47 -3.62 -13.75 5.71
C PRO A 47 -3.49 -12.63 6.75
N GLU A 48 -2.70 -12.85 7.80
CA GLU A 48 -2.50 -11.89 8.90
C GLU A 48 -1.80 -10.63 8.40
N SER A 49 -0.81 -10.80 7.51
CA SER A 49 -0.11 -9.66 6.90
C SER A 49 -1.06 -8.88 5.99
N ILE A 50 -1.90 -9.58 5.23
CA ILE A 50 -2.89 -8.94 4.34
C ILE A 50 -3.89 -8.12 5.13
N GLU A 51 -4.38 -8.63 6.26
CA GLU A 51 -5.32 -7.90 7.12
C GLU A 51 -4.73 -6.58 7.60
N LEU A 52 -3.48 -6.58 8.06
CA LEU A 52 -2.77 -5.37 8.46
C LEU A 52 -2.61 -4.38 7.29
N TYR A 53 -2.28 -4.86 6.09
CA TYR A 53 -2.13 -4.01 4.90
C TYR A 53 -3.47 -3.39 4.46
N LEU A 54 -4.56 -4.13 4.62
CA LEU A 54 -5.90 -3.63 4.31
C LEU A 54 -6.33 -2.55 5.32
N GLN A 55 -5.96 -2.69 6.60
CA GLN A 55 -6.19 -1.64 7.61
C GLN A 55 -5.43 -0.35 7.24
N GLU A 56 -4.16 -0.47 6.85
CA GLU A 56 -3.36 0.68 6.39
C GLU A 56 -3.98 1.33 5.14
N LEU A 57 -4.31 0.53 4.12
CA LEU A 57 -4.96 1.01 2.90
C LEU A 57 -6.29 1.71 3.18
N TRP A 58 -7.11 1.16 4.09
CA TRP A 58 -8.40 1.74 4.46
C TRP A 58 -8.24 3.10 5.11
N ALA A 59 -7.34 3.22 6.09
CA ALA A 59 -7.03 4.49 6.73
C ALA A 59 -6.60 5.54 5.69
N MET A 60 -5.65 5.19 4.82
CA MET A 60 -5.16 6.09 3.79
C MET A 60 -6.21 6.50 2.74
N ARG A 61 -7.17 5.62 2.43
CA ARG A 61 -8.28 5.93 1.50
C ARG A 61 -9.30 6.87 2.11
N ILE A 62 -9.56 6.78 3.42
CA ILE A 62 -10.49 7.69 4.09
C ILE A 62 -9.92 9.11 4.16
N THR A 63 -8.61 9.22 4.36
CA THR A 63 -7.92 10.51 4.45
C THR A 63 -7.54 11.11 3.09
N ALA A 64 -7.99 10.51 1.98
CA ALA A 64 -7.43 10.71 0.63
C ALA A 64 -7.28 12.19 0.22
N ARG A 65 -6.04 12.70 0.29
CA ARG A 65 -5.62 14.08 -0.09
C ARG A 65 -6.35 15.20 0.66
N THR A 66 -7.13 14.90 1.69
CA THR A 66 -8.00 15.89 2.34
C THR A 66 -7.28 16.74 3.38
N HIS A 67 -6.10 16.33 3.85
CA HIS A 67 -5.38 17.04 4.90
C HIS A 67 -3.93 17.35 4.48
N PRO A 68 -3.43 18.58 4.68
CA PRO A 68 -2.09 18.98 4.27
C PRO A 68 -0.99 18.23 5.03
N ASN A 69 -1.27 17.76 6.25
CA ASN A 69 -0.31 17.06 7.12
C ASN A 69 -0.57 15.54 7.23
N VAL A 70 -1.18 14.94 6.21
CA VAL A 70 -1.31 13.48 6.12
C VAL A 70 -0.83 13.05 4.73
N ILE A 71 0.02 12.03 4.67
CA ILE A 71 0.49 11.46 3.40
C ILE A 71 -0.69 11.03 2.52
N ALA A 72 -0.71 11.57 1.31
CA ALA A 72 -1.72 11.22 0.33
C ALA A 72 -1.43 9.86 -0.31
N LEU A 73 -2.44 9.00 -0.36
CA LEU A 73 -2.47 7.85 -1.26
C LEU A 73 -2.98 8.28 -2.63
N TYR A 74 -2.20 8.01 -3.67
CA TYR A 74 -2.55 8.30 -5.06
C TYR A 74 -3.17 7.08 -5.74
N ASN A 75 -2.61 5.89 -5.52
CA ASN A 75 -3.08 4.68 -6.17
C ASN A 75 -2.74 3.43 -5.36
N CYS A 76 -3.45 2.34 -5.64
CA CYS A 76 -3.23 1.04 -5.01
C CYS A 76 -3.33 -0.06 -6.08
N LEU A 77 -2.29 -0.87 -6.22
CA LEU A 77 -2.16 -1.87 -7.29
C LEU A 77 -1.96 -3.26 -6.67
N LEU A 78 -2.69 -4.25 -7.17
CA LEU A 78 -2.51 -5.65 -6.79
C LEU A 78 -1.81 -6.41 -7.93
N GLN A 79 -0.66 -7.00 -7.64
CA GLN A 79 0.11 -7.77 -8.61
C GLN A 79 0.14 -9.26 -8.26
N THR A 80 -0.05 -10.11 -9.26
CA THR A 80 -0.02 -11.59 -9.14
C THR A 80 1.11 -12.18 -9.98
N GLY A 81 1.99 -13.02 -9.44
CA GLY A 81 3.05 -13.65 -10.24
C GLY A 81 3.73 -14.90 -9.62
N PRO A 82 4.31 -15.81 -10.45
CA PRO A 82 4.84 -17.12 -10.02
C PRO A 82 6.30 -17.11 -9.52
N ARG A 83 6.77 -16.01 -8.91
CA ARG A 83 8.19 -15.66 -8.63
C ARG A 83 8.81 -14.87 -9.80
N THR A 84 9.52 -13.80 -9.45
CA THR A 84 10.17 -12.80 -10.33
C THR A 84 9.27 -11.68 -10.85
N LEU A 85 9.70 -10.46 -10.51
CA LEU A 85 9.09 -9.17 -10.80
C LEU A 85 8.95 -8.96 -12.32
N GLN A 86 7.75 -8.59 -12.77
CA GLN A 86 7.54 -7.99 -14.09
C GLN A 86 6.80 -6.66 -13.89
N PRO A 87 7.14 -5.60 -14.66
CA PRO A 87 6.33 -4.39 -14.74
C PRO A 87 4.88 -4.73 -15.06
N LEU A 88 3.95 -3.93 -14.52
CA LEU A 88 2.50 -4.15 -14.62
C LEU A 88 2.05 -4.10 -16.09
N ARG A 89 1.74 -5.25 -16.70
CA ARG A 89 1.14 -5.30 -18.03
C ARG A 89 -0.39 -5.16 -17.96
N SER A 90 -0.92 -4.30 -18.83
CA SER A 90 -2.33 -3.92 -18.96
C SER A 90 -3.29 -5.09 -19.17
N GLY A 91 -4.44 -4.99 -18.51
CA GLY A 91 -5.59 -5.90 -18.60
C GLY A 91 -6.46 -5.72 -17.36
N ARG A 92 -7.79 -5.88 -17.48
CA ARG A 92 -8.74 -5.70 -16.36
C ARG A 92 -8.16 -6.29 -15.07
N LEU A 93 -7.95 -5.43 -14.07
CA LEU A 93 -7.64 -5.84 -12.72
C LEU A 93 -8.67 -6.92 -12.34
N PRO A 94 -8.26 -8.08 -11.80
CA PRO A 94 -9.19 -8.99 -11.16
C PRO A 94 -9.72 -8.29 -9.90
N LEU A 95 -10.71 -7.42 -10.08
CA LEU A 95 -11.66 -7.08 -9.04
C LEU A 95 -12.37 -8.38 -8.71
N ASP A 96 -12.08 -8.90 -7.51
CA ASP A 96 -13.02 -9.68 -6.70
C ASP A 96 -12.44 -10.06 -5.33
N LEU A 97 -11.23 -9.64 -4.95
CA LEU A 97 -10.71 -9.99 -3.62
C LEU A 97 -11.39 -9.21 -2.49
N VAL A 98 -11.80 -7.96 -2.72
CA VAL A 98 -12.38 -7.13 -1.64
C VAL A 98 -13.84 -7.53 -1.34
N GLU A 99 -14.62 -8.02 -2.32
CA GLU A 99 -15.96 -8.55 -2.03
C GLU A 99 -15.97 -10.03 -1.67
N SER A 100 -15.16 -10.88 -2.31
CA SER A 100 -15.23 -12.34 -2.09
C SER A 100 -14.55 -12.81 -0.80
N ALA A 101 -13.54 -12.08 -0.30
CA ALA A 101 -12.85 -12.45 0.94
C ALA A 101 -13.58 -11.92 2.20
N LEU A 102 -14.38 -10.85 2.07
CA LEU A 102 -15.08 -10.21 3.19
C LEU A 102 -16.57 -10.55 3.27
N LYS A 103 -17.23 -10.90 2.17
CA LYS A 103 -18.57 -11.53 2.19
C LYS A 103 -18.39 -13.03 2.07
N GLY A 104 -18.25 -13.72 3.20
CA GLY A 104 -18.23 -15.18 3.24
C GLY A 104 -19.40 -15.75 2.42
N ARG A 105 -19.12 -16.65 1.47
CA ARG A 105 -20.18 -17.42 0.82
C ARG A 105 -20.72 -18.40 1.84
N VAL A 106 -21.99 -18.24 2.22
CA VAL A 106 -22.77 -19.33 2.79
C VAL A 106 -22.92 -20.37 1.67
N VAL A 107 -22.30 -21.53 1.86
CA VAL A 107 -22.59 -22.69 1.03
C VAL A 107 -23.99 -23.15 1.43
N ASP A 108 -24.99 -22.82 0.62
CA ASP A 108 -26.31 -23.41 0.77
C ASP A 108 -26.17 -24.92 0.56
N LYS A 109 -26.30 -25.65 1.67
CA LYS A 109 -26.65 -27.07 1.64
C LYS A 109 -28.08 -27.13 1.15
N ASP A 110 -28.29 -27.34 -0.15
CA ASP A 110 -29.35 -28.22 -0.65
C ASP A 110 -29.30 -28.36 -2.18
N SER A 111 -28.84 -29.52 -2.64
CA SER A 111 -29.40 -30.20 -3.81
C SER A 111 -28.93 -31.66 -3.82
N LYS A 112 -29.78 -32.51 -3.27
CA LYS A 112 -29.76 -33.97 -3.45
C LYS A 112 -30.17 -34.31 -4.89
N THR A 113 -29.34 -35.06 -5.63
CA THR A 113 -29.75 -36.10 -6.60
C THR A 113 -28.50 -36.89 -7.03
N GLN A 114 -28.16 -37.97 -6.32
CA GLN A 114 -28.41 -39.40 -6.61
C GLN A 114 -27.25 -40.13 -7.35
N PRO A 115 -26.96 -41.41 -7.01
CA PRO A 115 -25.72 -42.11 -7.39
C PRO A 115 -25.92 -43.13 -8.53
N ARG A 116 -24.92 -43.33 -9.40
CA ARG A 116 -24.80 -44.55 -10.22
C ARG A 116 -23.34 -44.96 -10.52
N ASN A 117 -22.97 -46.06 -9.84
CA ASN A 117 -22.08 -47.19 -10.12
C ASN A 117 -20.64 -47.07 -10.67
N PRO A 118 -19.75 -48.00 -10.23
CA PRO A 118 -18.31 -47.93 -10.44
C PRO A 118 -17.83 -48.86 -11.56
N SER A 119 -17.03 -48.35 -12.48
CA SER A 119 -16.25 -49.20 -13.41
C SER A 119 -14.84 -48.67 -13.56
N ARG A 120 -13.91 -49.38 -12.90
CA ARG A 120 -12.49 -49.56 -13.20
C ARG A 120 -11.96 -48.76 -14.41
N SER A 121 -11.09 -47.80 -14.13
CA SER A 121 -9.95 -47.51 -14.98
C SER A 121 -8.81 -46.97 -14.14
N LYS A 122 -7.74 -47.77 -14.09
CA LYS A 122 -6.42 -47.38 -13.58
C LYS A 122 -6.00 -46.06 -14.23
N ARG A 123 -5.94 -44.98 -13.46
CA ARG A 123 -5.16 -43.79 -13.85
C ARG A 123 -4.33 -43.35 -12.65
N ARG A 124 -3.02 -43.52 -12.84
CA ARG A 124 -1.89 -42.81 -12.24
C ARG A 124 -2.23 -41.97 -11.01
N LEU A 125 -1.59 -42.34 -9.91
CA LEU A 125 -1.17 -41.43 -8.85
C LEU A 125 -0.42 -40.26 -9.53
N MET A 126 -1.15 -39.20 -9.87
CA MET A 126 -0.53 -37.94 -10.25
C MET A 126 0.03 -37.38 -8.96
N SER A 127 1.36 -37.24 -8.95
CA SER A 127 2.06 -36.29 -8.12
C SER A 127 1.19 -35.07 -7.91
N THR A 128 0.97 -34.68 -6.66
CA THR A 128 0.56 -33.33 -6.30
C THR A 128 1.57 -32.38 -6.94
N GLU A 129 1.29 -31.95 -8.17
CA GLU A 129 1.95 -30.81 -8.76
C GLU A 129 1.67 -29.67 -7.78
N GLU A 130 2.71 -29.25 -7.05
CA GLU A 130 2.64 -28.05 -6.24
C GLU A 130 2.20 -26.92 -7.17
N VAL A 131 0.92 -26.55 -7.09
CA VAL A 131 0.41 -25.38 -7.79
C VAL A 131 1.35 -24.24 -7.40
N PRO A 132 2.05 -23.59 -8.36
CA PRO A 132 3.01 -22.56 -8.03
C PRO A 132 2.32 -21.55 -7.12
N ARG A 133 2.83 -21.38 -5.89
CA ARG A 133 2.27 -20.41 -4.95
C ARG A 133 2.23 -19.08 -5.68
N ARG A 134 1.02 -18.62 -6.04
CA ARG A 134 0.83 -17.31 -6.63
C ARG A 134 1.21 -16.33 -5.54
N CYS A 135 2.34 -15.66 -5.68
CA CYS A 135 2.72 -14.61 -4.76
C CYS A 135 1.96 -13.36 -5.17
N PHE A 136 1.20 -12.80 -4.23
CA PHE A 136 0.51 -11.55 -4.39
C PHE A 136 1.36 -10.45 -3.74
N ALA A 137 1.35 -9.25 -4.32
CA ALA A 137 1.91 -8.07 -3.68
C ALA A 137 0.96 -6.88 -3.87
N LEU A 138 0.72 -6.17 -2.77
CA LEU A 138 0.04 -4.89 -2.78
C LEU A 138 1.09 -3.78 -2.96
N TRP A 139 0.80 -2.83 -3.84
CA TRP A 139 1.65 -1.68 -4.09
C TRP A 139 0.86 -0.41 -3.81
N LEU A 140 1.30 0.37 -2.83
CA LEU A 140 0.71 1.65 -2.48
C LEU A 140 1.54 2.76 -3.12
N VAL A 141 0.93 3.55 -3.99
CA VAL A 141 1.55 4.73 -4.60
C VAL A 141 1.10 5.94 -3.81
N MET A 142 2.07 6.67 -3.26
CA MET A 142 1.86 7.71 -2.26
C MET A 142 2.66 8.96 -2.63
N GLU A 143 2.32 10.05 -1.96
CA GLU A 143 3.11 11.27 -1.93
C GLU A 143 4.57 10.96 -1.52
N TYR A 144 5.52 11.54 -2.25
CA TYR A 144 6.93 11.47 -1.91
C TYR A 144 7.33 12.75 -1.19
N CYS A 145 7.88 12.62 0.01
CA CYS A 145 8.48 13.74 0.74
C CYS A 145 10.01 13.68 0.65
N GLU A 146 10.62 14.66 -0.02
CA GLU A 146 12.07 14.70 -0.22
C GLU A 146 12.91 15.06 1.02
N GLY A 147 12.30 15.63 2.06
CA GLY A 147 12.99 16.07 3.27
C GLY A 147 13.29 14.94 4.27
N GLY A 148 12.98 13.69 3.93
CA GLY A 148 13.21 12.53 4.79
C GLY A 148 12.22 12.47 5.95
N ASP A 149 12.62 11.80 7.02
CA ASP A 149 11.83 11.69 8.26
C ASP A 149 12.13 12.82 9.25
N LEU A 150 11.23 13.02 10.21
CA LEU A 150 11.33 14.09 11.20
C LEU A 150 12.56 13.92 12.11
N SER A 151 13.01 12.68 12.35
CA SER A 151 14.21 12.41 13.16
C SER A 151 15.44 13.03 12.48
N GLN A 152 15.64 12.73 11.20
CA GLN A 152 16.71 13.30 10.39
C GLN A 152 16.59 14.82 10.29
N TYR A 153 15.37 15.33 10.08
CA TYR A 153 15.13 16.76 9.98
C TYR A 153 15.51 17.53 11.26
N ILE A 154 15.09 17.04 12.43
CA ILE A 154 15.43 17.67 13.72
C ILE A 154 16.94 17.62 13.96
N LEU A 155 17.60 16.50 13.66
CA LEU A 155 19.04 16.34 13.88
C LEU A 155 19.90 17.16 12.90
N SER A 156 19.37 17.52 11.75
CA SER A 156 20.09 18.31 10.73
C SER A 156 20.24 19.80 11.07
N ARG A 157 19.59 20.30 12.12
CA ARG A 157 19.53 21.73 12.45
C ARG A 157 19.69 21.99 13.96
N PRO A 158 20.15 23.18 14.36
CA PRO A 158 20.13 23.58 15.77
C PRO A 158 18.68 23.68 16.28
N PRO A 159 18.46 23.48 17.59
CA PRO A 159 17.16 23.70 18.21
C PRO A 159 16.66 25.13 17.97
N ASP A 160 15.45 25.24 17.44
CA ASP A 160 14.77 26.51 17.22
C ASP A 160 13.32 26.37 17.69
N ALA A 161 12.95 27.20 18.68
CA ALA A 161 11.67 27.15 19.36
C ALA A 161 10.50 27.44 18.41
N GLU A 162 10.66 28.40 17.48
CA GLU A 162 9.60 28.79 16.56
C GLU A 162 9.31 27.67 15.56
N CYS A 163 10.36 27.12 14.94
CA CYS A 163 10.19 25.98 14.04
C CYS A 163 9.69 24.72 14.77
N ASN A 164 10.15 24.47 16.00
CA ASN A 164 9.66 23.34 16.80
C ASN A 164 8.16 23.49 17.13
N TYR A 165 7.71 24.70 17.46
CA TYR A 165 6.30 24.97 17.66
C TYR A 165 5.49 24.71 16.39
N ALA A 166 5.97 25.16 15.23
CA ALA A 166 5.32 24.91 13.95
C ALA A 166 5.23 23.41 13.60
N VAL A 167 6.25 22.61 13.91
CA VAL A 167 6.23 21.15 13.76
C VAL A 167 5.13 20.54 14.63
N VAL A 168 5.07 20.89 15.91
CA VAL A 168 4.06 20.36 16.85
C VAL A 168 2.66 20.77 16.43
N GLN A 169 2.47 22.00 15.94
CA GLN A 169 1.17 22.47 15.45
C GLN A 169 0.68 21.66 14.24
N GLN A 170 1.56 21.38 13.28
CA GLN A 170 1.24 20.56 12.11
C GLN A 170 0.90 19.10 12.51
N LEU A 171 1.67 18.52 13.43
CA LEU A 171 1.39 17.18 13.96
C LEU A 171 0.05 17.13 14.70
N ALA A 172 -0.24 18.12 15.53
CA ALA A 172 -1.52 18.22 16.22
C ALA A 172 -2.69 18.32 15.24
N SER A 173 -2.54 19.07 14.15
CA SER A 173 -3.55 19.15 13.08
C SER A 173 -3.79 17.78 12.43
N ALA A 174 -2.72 17.06 12.07
CA ALA A 174 -2.82 15.71 11.49
C ALA A 174 -3.55 14.75 12.44
N ILE A 175 -3.17 14.74 13.72
CA ILE A 175 -3.77 13.86 14.74
C ILE A 175 -5.24 14.20 14.95
N ALA A 176 -5.58 15.49 15.09
CA ALA A 176 -6.96 15.93 15.24
C ALA A 176 -7.81 15.49 14.03
N PHE A 177 -7.26 15.62 12.82
CA PHE A 177 -7.90 15.16 11.60
C PHE A 177 -8.14 13.64 11.58
N LEU A 178 -7.13 12.84 11.94
CA LEU A 178 -7.26 11.37 12.04
C LEU A 178 -8.32 10.96 13.08
N HIS A 179 -8.27 11.57 14.27
CA HIS A 179 -9.23 11.30 15.34
C HIS A 179 -10.66 11.69 14.94
N GLY A 180 -10.83 12.77 14.18
CA GLY A 180 -12.12 13.17 13.62
C GLY A 180 -12.74 12.12 12.67
N HIS A 181 -11.90 11.26 12.08
CA HIS A 181 -12.32 10.14 11.23
C HIS A 181 -12.34 8.79 11.97
N GLY A 182 -12.19 8.79 13.30
CA GLY A 182 -12.14 7.57 14.11
C GLY A 182 -10.87 6.74 13.91
N ILE A 183 -9.81 7.34 13.35
CA ILE A 183 -8.53 6.68 13.09
C ILE A 183 -7.54 7.01 14.20
N VAL A 184 -6.99 6.00 14.84
CA VAL A 184 -5.86 6.13 15.78
C VAL A 184 -4.61 5.57 15.11
N HIS A 185 -3.57 6.39 14.94
CA HIS A 185 -2.34 5.98 14.23
C HIS A 185 -1.56 4.87 14.96
N ARG A 186 -1.56 4.89 16.30
CA ARG A 186 -0.92 3.90 17.22
C ARG A 186 0.62 3.77 17.15
N ASP A 187 1.28 4.25 16.10
CA ASP A 187 2.75 4.22 15.98
C ASP A 187 3.32 5.62 15.66
N ILE A 188 2.86 6.65 16.38
CA ILE A 188 3.37 8.02 16.18
C ILE A 188 4.77 8.11 16.80
N LYS A 189 5.77 8.30 15.94
CA LYS A 189 7.17 8.52 16.29
C LYS A 189 7.86 9.32 15.18
N PRO A 190 9.00 9.98 15.45
CA PRO A 190 9.68 10.82 14.46
C PRO A 190 9.99 10.10 13.14
N ASP A 191 10.30 8.80 13.18
CA ASP A 191 10.60 7.98 11.99
C ASP A 191 9.40 7.81 11.04
N ASN A 192 8.17 7.98 11.55
CA ASN A 192 6.93 7.83 10.79
C ASN A 192 6.31 9.19 10.39
N VAL A 193 6.97 10.31 10.70
CA VAL A 193 6.57 11.64 10.25
C VAL A 193 7.51 12.05 9.13
N LEU A 194 6.96 12.38 7.97
CA LEU A 194 7.77 12.75 6.81
C LEU A 194 7.81 14.27 6.63
N VAL A 195 8.90 14.76 6.06
CA VAL A 195 9.11 16.19 5.83
C VAL A 195 9.08 16.48 4.33
N CYS A 196 8.08 17.22 3.89
CA CYS A 196 7.98 17.72 2.54
C CYS A 196 8.55 19.15 2.48
N LEU A 197 9.55 19.38 1.63
CA LEU A 197 10.20 20.70 1.51
C LEU A 197 9.43 21.55 0.50
N THR A 198 8.83 22.66 0.95
CA THR A 198 8.08 23.56 0.07
C THR A 198 8.72 24.94 0.03
N LYS A 199 8.31 25.76 -0.96
CA LYS A 199 8.79 27.15 -1.09
C LYS A 199 8.46 28.02 0.14
N THR A 200 7.40 27.67 0.87
CA THR A 200 6.92 28.39 2.07
C THR A 200 7.46 27.80 3.37
N GLY A 201 8.26 26.73 3.29
CA GLY A 201 8.83 26.06 4.46
C GLY A 201 8.54 24.55 4.50
N PRO A 202 9.01 23.87 5.56
CA PRO A 202 8.84 22.44 5.72
C PRO A 202 7.41 22.10 6.17
N VAL A 203 6.80 21.12 5.49
CA VAL A 203 5.48 20.59 5.82
C VAL A 203 5.62 19.18 6.37
N MET A 204 5.10 18.94 7.57
CA MET A 204 5.09 17.64 8.22
C MET A 204 3.90 16.82 7.72
N LYS A 205 4.12 15.56 7.39
CA LYS A 205 3.14 14.68 6.75
C LYS A 205 3.06 13.31 7.42
#